data_AF-A0A074X1Z3-F1
#
_entry.id   AF-A0A074X1Z3-F1
#
_cell.length_a   1.000
_cell.length_b   1.000
_cell.length_c   1.000
_cell.angle_alpha   90.00
_cell.angle_beta   90.00
_cell.angle_gamma   90.00
#
_symmetry.space_group_name_H-M   'P 1'
#
loop_
_entity.id
_entity.type
_entity.pdbx_description
1 polymer ?
#
loop_
_entity_poly.entity_id
_entity_poly.type
_entity_poly.pdbx_seq_one_letter_code
_entity_poly.pdbx_strand_id
1 'polypeptide(L)'
;MDDSWQETAFTSRHMHNRQSRNNGTSKSGGSGRSKRNAFDVRKTFGSYQIKCPAWFKLHNEMQTEGNQDAVLELYRLTECGRDVVGEMSLPGCIRAAVLLAASRKSLQGTLEGLEPVKDVQKEKGEQNDGNQEQKDDEDSDEEEEHESEEEPDRFETFEKNSFREPKFWLRWNGKLETPAVEEEKAESGLGYIIFPSNDCRKFKGTLNCASLEWKDVAFSGHKIAPRSESDIPVAWGLDQVPM
;
A
#
# COMPACT_ATOMS: atom_id res chain seq x y z
N MET A 1 55.92 49.64 21.89
CA MET A 1 55.33 48.77 22.92
C MET A 1 53.94 49.34 23.18
N ASP A 2 52.82 48.76 22.79
CA ASP A 2 52.51 47.39 22.33
C ASP A 2 51.27 47.43 21.41
N ASP A 3 51.42 47.07 20.13
CA ASP A 3 50.28 46.94 19.17
C ASP A 3 49.91 45.47 18.92
N SER A 4 50.21 44.61 19.91
CA SER A 4 50.04 43.15 19.83
C SER A 4 48.56 42.69 19.89
N TRP A 5 47.62 43.62 20.12
CA TRP A 5 46.18 43.34 20.04
C TRP A 5 45.63 43.44 18.61
N GLN A 6 46.29 44.14 17.69
CA GLN A 6 45.82 44.26 16.29
C GLN A 6 46.22 43.03 15.44
N GLU A 7 47.41 42.47 15.65
CA GLU A 7 47.88 41.31 14.87
C GLU A 7 47.23 39.98 15.26
N THR A 8 46.72 39.85 16.49
CA THR A 8 46.01 38.65 16.95
C THR A 8 44.58 38.56 16.41
N ALA A 9 44.01 39.67 15.93
CA ALA A 9 42.66 39.70 15.37
C ALA A 9 42.56 39.18 13.92
N PHE A 10 43.68 39.10 13.18
CA PHE A 10 43.67 38.75 11.75
C PHE A 10 44.28 37.39 11.39
N THR A 11 44.87 36.64 12.34
CA THR A 11 45.58 35.38 12.03
C THR A 11 44.84 34.09 12.40
N SER A 12 43.66 34.17 13.02
CA SER A 12 42.80 33.00 13.26
C SER A 12 41.84 32.74 12.09
N ARG A 13 42.39 32.28 10.96
CA ARG A 13 41.62 31.63 9.89
C ARG A 13 42.19 30.23 9.65
N HIS A 14 41.85 29.31 10.55
CA HIS A 14 41.88 27.89 10.22
C HIS A 14 40.77 27.61 9.20
N MET A 15 41.16 27.31 7.97
CA MET A 15 40.26 26.91 6.88
C MET A 15 39.61 25.57 7.22
N HIS A 16 38.36 25.59 7.67
CA HIS A 16 37.50 24.42 7.55
C HIS A 16 36.96 24.35 6.12
N ASN A 17 37.34 23.30 5.41
CA ASN A 17 36.73 22.85 4.17
C ASN A 17 35.24 22.54 4.42
N ARG A 18 34.37 23.53 4.26
CA ARG A 18 32.92 23.32 4.14
C ARG A 18 32.53 23.60 2.69
N GLN A 19 31.90 22.58 2.11
CA GLN A 19 31.33 22.54 0.77
C GLN A 19 30.73 23.89 0.34
N SER A 20 31.20 24.33 -0.83
CA SER A 20 30.60 25.37 -1.65
C SER A 20 29.09 25.13 -1.81
N ARG A 21 28.31 25.97 -1.14
CA ARG A 21 27.03 26.47 -1.64
C ARG A 21 27.25 27.94 -2.01
N ASN A 22 27.56 28.20 -3.28
CA ASN A 22 27.25 29.49 -3.91
C ASN A 22 25.72 29.71 -3.79
N ASN A 23 25.18 30.79 -3.21
CA ASN A 23 25.27 32.21 -3.57
C ASN A 23 24.77 32.42 -5.01
N GLY A 24 23.70 33.13 -5.34
CA GLY A 24 22.74 33.99 -4.65
C GLY A 24 21.80 34.58 -5.71
N THR A 25 20.79 35.33 -5.26
CA THR A 25 19.95 36.29 -6.01
C THR A 25 19.00 35.77 -7.10
N SER A 26 17.71 35.63 -6.75
CA SER A 26 16.65 36.37 -7.46
C SER A 26 15.47 36.66 -6.52
N LYS A 27 15.12 37.94 -6.44
CA LYS A 27 13.80 38.41 -6.00
C LYS A 27 12.81 38.02 -7.10
N SER A 28 12.01 36.98 -6.88
CA SER A 28 10.68 36.82 -7.49
C SER A 28 9.95 35.71 -6.76
N GLY A 29 8.62 35.85 -6.61
CA GLY A 29 7.79 35.05 -5.73
C GLY A 29 7.74 33.55 -6.06
N GLY A 30 7.22 32.79 -5.10
CA GLY A 30 6.88 31.39 -5.31
C GLY A 30 7.17 30.55 -4.07
N SER A 31 6.10 30.24 -3.34
CA SER A 31 6.01 29.14 -2.38
C SER A 31 6.82 27.90 -2.82
N GLY A 32 7.87 27.54 -2.08
CA GLY A 32 8.77 26.45 -2.45
C GLY A 32 9.29 25.65 -1.25
N ARG A 33 8.53 25.63 -0.15
CA ARG A 33 8.88 24.88 1.06
C ARG A 33 8.51 23.40 0.86
N SER A 34 9.49 22.58 0.47
CA SER A 34 9.55 21.13 0.67
C SER A 34 8.32 20.26 0.28
N LYS A 35 7.95 20.21 -1.00
CA LYS A 35 7.12 19.10 -1.54
C LYS A 35 7.87 17.75 -1.64
N ARG A 36 9.16 17.68 -1.28
CA ARG A 36 9.99 16.46 -1.50
C ARG A 36 9.70 15.32 -0.52
N ASN A 37 9.03 15.58 0.61
CA ASN A 37 8.75 14.56 1.62
C ASN A 37 7.27 14.12 1.66
N ALA A 38 6.38 14.80 0.94
CA ALA A 38 5.00 14.34 0.84
C ALA A 38 4.96 12.96 0.17
N PHE A 39 4.19 12.05 0.76
CA PHE A 39 3.90 10.77 0.16
C PHE A 39 3.11 10.98 -1.13
N ASP A 40 3.48 10.23 -2.16
CA ASP A 40 2.78 10.26 -3.44
C ASP A 40 2.42 8.81 -3.77
N VAL A 41 1.13 8.49 -3.78
CA VAL A 41 0.61 7.14 -4.01
C VAL A 41 1.07 6.58 -5.35
N ARG A 42 1.33 7.42 -6.36
CA ARG A 42 1.82 6.97 -7.68
C ARG A 42 3.21 6.37 -7.60
N LYS A 43 3.99 6.72 -6.57
CA LYS A 43 5.27 6.06 -6.30
C LYS A 43 5.08 4.60 -5.90
N THR A 44 3.89 4.13 -5.55
CA THR A 44 3.64 2.70 -5.33
C THR A 44 3.66 1.90 -6.63
N PHE A 45 3.40 2.52 -7.80
CA PHE A 45 3.29 1.80 -9.06
C PHE A 45 4.63 1.19 -9.49
N GLY A 46 4.53 0.00 -10.10
CA GLY A 46 5.68 -0.79 -10.53
C GLY A 46 5.56 -2.27 -10.20
N SER A 47 6.60 -2.98 -10.55
CA SER A 47 6.74 -4.41 -10.31
C SER A 47 7.65 -4.63 -9.10
N TYR A 48 7.24 -5.53 -8.21
CA TYR A 48 7.94 -5.90 -6.99
C TYR A 48 8.19 -7.39 -6.95
N GLN A 49 9.42 -7.80 -6.69
CA GLN A 49 9.72 -9.20 -6.40
C GLN A 49 9.41 -9.48 -4.93
N ILE A 50 8.58 -10.49 -4.70
CA ILE A 50 8.05 -10.89 -3.40
C ILE A 50 8.95 -11.95 -2.76
N LYS A 51 9.08 -11.87 -1.44
CA LYS A 51 9.59 -12.93 -0.58
C LYS A 51 8.49 -13.30 0.43
N CYS A 52 7.95 -14.50 0.29
CA CYS A 52 6.96 -15.08 1.19
C CYS A 52 7.48 -16.46 1.66
N PRO A 53 7.95 -16.61 2.91
CA PRO A 53 8.48 -17.87 3.40
C PRO A 53 7.48 -19.03 3.39
N ALA A 54 6.18 -18.75 3.62
CA ALA A 54 5.15 -19.79 3.59
C ALA A 54 4.94 -20.32 2.16
N TRP A 55 4.87 -19.42 1.17
CA TRP A 55 4.83 -19.79 -0.24
C TRP A 55 6.08 -20.59 -0.66
N PHE A 56 7.28 -20.12 -0.28
CA PHE A 56 8.53 -20.79 -0.68
C PHE A 56 8.61 -22.24 -0.17
N LYS A 57 8.06 -22.52 1.03
CA LYS A 57 7.94 -23.88 1.55
C LYS A 57 7.02 -24.74 0.69
N LEU A 58 5.80 -24.26 0.42
CA LEU A 58 4.83 -24.97 -0.45
C LEU A 58 5.39 -25.20 -1.86
N HIS A 59 6.01 -24.18 -2.45
CA HIS A 59 6.58 -24.24 -3.80
C HIS A 59 7.67 -25.32 -3.92
N ASN A 60 8.53 -25.46 -2.90
CA ASN A 60 9.58 -26.48 -2.88
C ASN A 60 9.03 -27.89 -2.62
N GLU A 61 7.99 -28.01 -1.78
CA GLU A 61 7.33 -29.28 -1.49
C GLU A 61 6.61 -29.84 -2.73
N MET A 62 6.01 -28.97 -3.54
CA MET A 62 5.30 -29.34 -4.77
C MET A 62 6.23 -29.69 -5.95
N GLN A 63 7.55 -29.58 -5.80
CA GLN A 63 8.55 -29.82 -6.84
C GLN A 63 8.22 -29.14 -8.18
N THR A 64 7.59 -27.96 -8.12
CA THR A 64 7.15 -27.24 -9.31
C THR A 64 8.38 -26.90 -10.15
N GLU A 65 8.52 -27.52 -11.32
CA GLU A 65 9.63 -27.29 -12.23
C GLU A 65 9.45 -25.91 -12.90
N GLY A 66 10.03 -24.89 -12.29
CA GLY A 66 10.01 -23.54 -12.84
C GLY A 66 10.73 -22.56 -11.92
N ASN A 67 11.74 -21.88 -12.44
CA ASN A 67 12.40 -20.78 -11.73
C ASN A 67 11.58 -19.50 -11.87
N GLN A 68 10.31 -19.54 -11.46
CA GLN A 68 9.43 -18.38 -11.51
C GLN A 68 9.53 -17.60 -10.20
N ASP A 69 9.77 -16.30 -10.34
CA ASP A 69 9.78 -15.38 -9.21
C ASP A 69 8.35 -15.01 -8.79
N ALA A 70 8.12 -14.92 -7.49
CA ALA A 70 6.90 -14.33 -6.95
C ALA A 70 6.90 -12.82 -7.19
N VAL A 71 5.82 -12.26 -7.74
CA VAL A 71 5.74 -10.86 -8.17
C VAL A 71 4.43 -10.20 -7.72
N LEU A 72 4.50 -8.93 -7.32
CA LEU A 72 3.36 -8.02 -7.16
C LEU A 72 3.54 -6.88 -8.17
N GLU A 73 2.55 -6.66 -9.01
CA GLU A 73 2.49 -5.52 -9.92
C GLU A 73 1.39 -4.57 -9.49
N LEU A 74 1.72 -3.28 -9.37
CA LEU A 74 0.79 -2.20 -9.02
C LEU A 74 0.70 -1.24 -10.20
N TYR A 75 -0.51 -1.04 -10.73
CA TYR A 75 -0.70 -0.45 -12.05
C TYR A 75 -1.24 0.97 -12.02
N ARG A 76 -2.32 1.20 -11.28
CA ARG A 76 -3.10 2.45 -11.32
C ARG A 76 -3.94 2.63 -10.09
N LEU A 77 -4.60 3.78 -9.97
CA LEU A 77 -5.72 3.92 -9.04
C LEU A 77 -7.02 3.34 -9.62
N THR A 78 -7.97 3.01 -8.76
CA THR A 78 -9.37 2.79 -9.15
C THR A 78 -9.96 4.06 -9.77
N GLU A 79 -11.06 3.95 -10.52
CA GLU A 79 -11.69 5.12 -11.17
C GLU A 79 -12.06 6.23 -10.18
N CYS A 80 -12.48 5.84 -8.96
CA CYS A 80 -12.77 6.77 -7.87
C CYS A 80 -11.52 7.33 -7.17
N GLY A 81 -10.31 6.91 -7.55
CA GLY A 81 -9.03 7.41 -7.01
C GLY A 81 -8.69 6.95 -5.59
N ARG A 82 -9.49 6.06 -4.99
CA ARG A 82 -9.38 5.73 -3.54
C ARG A 82 -8.46 4.56 -3.23
N ASP A 83 -8.21 3.68 -4.19
CA ASP A 83 -7.42 2.46 -4.00
C ASP A 83 -6.46 2.21 -5.15
N VAL A 84 -5.37 1.49 -4.90
CA VAL A 84 -4.42 1.05 -5.93
C VAL A 84 -4.83 -0.35 -6.41
N VAL A 85 -4.89 -0.52 -7.72
CA VAL A 85 -5.18 -1.80 -8.40
C VAL A 85 -3.88 -2.45 -8.85
N GLY A 86 -3.81 -3.78 -8.71
CA GLY A 86 -2.66 -4.57 -9.11
C GLY A 86 -2.96 -6.05 -9.32
N GLU A 87 -1.91 -6.82 -9.59
CA GLU A 87 -1.93 -8.28 -9.67
C GLU A 87 -0.79 -8.86 -8.84
N MET A 88 -1.04 -9.97 -8.17
CA MET A 88 -0.04 -10.75 -7.45
C MET A 88 0.02 -12.16 -8.03
N SER A 89 1.25 -12.61 -8.28
CA SER A 89 1.55 -13.96 -8.70
C SER A 89 2.53 -14.59 -7.72
N LEU A 90 2.08 -15.65 -7.06
CA LEU A 90 2.86 -16.59 -6.27
C LEU A 90 2.81 -17.93 -7.04
N PRO A 91 3.79 -18.21 -7.92
CA PRO A 91 3.74 -19.35 -8.83
C PRO A 91 3.37 -20.67 -8.14
N GLY A 92 2.45 -21.42 -8.76
CA GLY A 92 1.98 -22.72 -8.25
C GLY A 92 1.11 -22.62 -6.99
N CYS A 93 0.73 -21.40 -6.58
CA CYS A 93 0.05 -21.16 -5.32
C CYS A 93 -1.12 -20.19 -5.50
N ILE A 94 -0.86 -18.93 -5.83
CA ILE A 94 -1.88 -17.87 -5.93
C ILE A 94 -1.61 -17.04 -7.18
N ARG A 95 -2.65 -16.84 -8.00
CA ARG A 95 -2.67 -15.76 -8.99
C ARG A 95 -3.93 -14.93 -8.80
N ALA A 96 -3.76 -13.65 -8.47
CA ALA A 96 -4.86 -12.84 -7.96
C ALA A 96 -4.77 -11.37 -8.34
N ALA A 97 -5.92 -10.74 -8.51
CA ALA A 97 -6.06 -9.31 -8.45
C ALA A 97 -5.85 -8.81 -7.01
N VAL A 98 -5.34 -7.59 -6.90
CA VAL A 98 -5.00 -6.94 -5.64
C VAL A 98 -5.59 -5.53 -5.61
N LEU A 99 -6.18 -5.19 -4.46
CA LEU A 99 -6.56 -3.83 -4.09
C LEU A 99 -5.81 -3.39 -2.84
N LEU A 100 -5.22 -2.19 -2.90
CA LEU A 100 -4.57 -1.53 -1.77
C LEU A 100 -5.31 -0.24 -1.41
N ALA A 101 -5.80 -0.18 -0.19
CA ALA A 101 -6.59 0.94 0.31
C ALA A 101 -5.86 1.68 1.44
N ALA A 102 -6.04 3.00 1.56
CA ALA A 102 -5.46 3.77 2.67
C ALA A 102 -6.03 3.36 4.04
N SER A 103 -7.28 2.91 4.08
CA SER A 103 -8.00 2.57 5.31
C SER A 103 -8.86 1.31 5.14
N ARG A 104 -9.30 0.70 6.25
CA ARG A 104 -10.27 -0.41 6.19
C ARG A 104 -11.61 0.05 5.65
N LYS A 105 -12.04 1.26 6.02
CA LYS A 105 -13.32 1.85 5.58
C LYS A 105 -13.34 2.07 4.08
N SER A 106 -12.27 2.63 3.51
CA SER A 106 -12.17 2.81 2.05
C SER A 106 -12.11 1.47 1.32
N LEU A 107 -11.38 0.48 1.86
CA LEU A 107 -11.36 -0.87 1.29
C LEU A 107 -12.76 -1.50 1.27
N GLN A 108 -13.51 -1.42 2.37
CA GLN A 108 -14.87 -1.95 2.46
C GLN A 108 -15.80 -1.28 1.45
N GLY A 109 -15.80 0.06 1.39
CA GLY A 109 -16.65 0.79 0.45
C GLY A 109 -16.37 0.48 -1.01
N THR A 110 -15.12 0.13 -1.36
CA THR A 110 -14.79 -0.32 -2.72
C THR A 110 -15.23 -1.77 -2.96
N LEU A 111 -15.11 -2.65 -1.96
CA LEU A 111 -15.56 -4.04 -2.09
C LEU A 111 -17.07 -4.18 -2.21
N GLU A 112 -17.84 -3.33 -1.55
CA GLU A 112 -19.31 -3.28 -1.69
C GLU A 112 -19.76 -3.00 -3.13
N GLY A 113 -18.94 -2.29 -3.92
CA GLY A 113 -19.21 -2.04 -5.35
C GLY A 113 -18.74 -3.15 -6.29
N LEU A 114 -17.78 -3.98 -5.86
CA LEU A 114 -17.13 -5.01 -6.69
C LEU A 114 -17.67 -6.42 -6.45
N GLU A 115 -18.10 -6.73 -5.23
CA GLU A 115 -18.75 -8.00 -4.92
C GLU A 115 -20.25 -7.84 -5.23
N PRO A 116 -20.80 -8.52 -6.27
CA PRO A 116 -22.24 -8.50 -6.49
C PRO A 116 -22.89 -9.09 -5.25
N VAL A 117 -23.90 -8.39 -4.73
CA VAL A 117 -24.72 -8.80 -3.59
C VAL A 117 -25.10 -10.27 -3.77
N LYS A 118 -24.40 -11.16 -3.07
CA LYS A 118 -24.93 -12.50 -2.82
C LYS A 118 -26.16 -12.24 -1.98
N ASP A 119 -27.34 -12.53 -2.52
CA ASP A 119 -28.62 -12.45 -1.84
C ASP A 119 -28.51 -13.16 -0.48
N VAL A 120 -28.18 -12.40 0.56
CA VAL A 120 -28.46 -12.80 1.93
C VAL A 120 -29.95 -12.60 2.05
N GLN A 121 -30.67 -13.72 1.93
CA GLN A 121 -32.07 -13.82 2.30
C GLN A 121 -32.27 -13.05 3.61
N LYS A 122 -33.00 -11.94 3.50
CA LYS A 122 -33.53 -11.15 4.60
C LYS A 122 -34.55 -12.02 5.34
N GLU A 123 -34.10 -12.93 6.18
CA GLU A 123 -34.96 -13.50 7.21
C GLU A 123 -34.99 -12.54 8.38
N LYS A 124 -36.10 -11.79 8.45
CA LYS A 124 -36.54 -11.09 9.65
C LYS A 124 -36.69 -12.09 10.78
N GLY A 125 -35.89 -11.92 11.83
CA GLY A 125 -36.08 -12.61 13.11
C GLY A 125 -35.64 -11.68 14.24
N GLU A 126 -36.56 -10.83 14.70
CA GLU A 126 -36.44 -10.19 16.00
C GLU A 126 -36.40 -11.28 17.08
N GLN A 127 -35.33 -11.33 17.88
CA GLN A 127 -35.46 -11.63 19.30
C GLN A 127 -34.26 -11.10 20.08
N ASN A 128 -34.64 -10.30 21.07
CA ASN A 128 -33.87 -9.62 22.10
C ASN A 128 -33.39 -10.63 23.15
N ASP A 129 -32.10 -10.62 23.52
CA ASP A 129 -31.68 -10.71 24.93
C ASP A 129 -30.20 -10.31 25.08
N GLY A 130 -29.91 -9.51 26.10
CA GLY A 130 -28.63 -8.86 26.29
C GLY A 130 -27.62 -9.67 27.09
N ASN A 131 -26.34 -9.44 26.83
CA ASN A 131 -25.39 -9.24 27.92
C ASN A 131 -24.14 -8.46 27.47
N GLN A 132 -23.86 -7.42 28.24
CA GLN A 132 -22.59 -6.70 28.45
C GLN A 132 -21.38 -7.67 28.46
N GLU A 133 -20.13 -7.35 28.09
CA GLU A 133 -19.35 -6.12 28.17
C GLU A 133 -17.98 -6.41 27.49
N GLN A 134 -17.48 -5.54 26.63
CA GLN A 134 -16.06 -5.15 26.59
C GLN A 134 -15.93 -3.87 25.73
N LYS A 135 -15.94 -2.74 26.43
CA LYS A 135 -15.50 -1.43 25.96
C LYS A 135 -14.00 -1.26 26.25
N ASP A 136 -13.45 -0.26 25.57
CA ASP A 136 -12.13 0.38 25.67
C ASP A 136 -11.05 -0.21 24.75
N ASP A 137 -10.40 0.54 23.84
CA ASP A 137 -10.25 2.01 23.76
C ASP A 137 -10.06 2.52 22.31
N GLU A 138 -10.82 3.58 22.02
CA GLU A 138 -10.43 4.88 21.42
C GLU A 138 -9.64 4.94 20.09
N ASP A 139 -10.38 5.17 19.00
CA ASP A 139 -10.05 6.28 18.07
C ASP A 139 -11.36 6.77 17.44
N SER A 140 -12.10 7.58 18.21
CA SER A 140 -13.35 8.22 17.82
C SER A 140 -13.05 9.67 17.44
N ASP A 141 -12.72 9.89 16.17
CA ASP A 141 -12.92 11.20 15.54
C ASP A 141 -14.13 11.08 14.60
N GLU A 142 -15.30 11.26 15.21
CA GLU A 142 -16.51 11.68 14.51
C GLU A 142 -16.37 13.17 14.19
N GLU A 143 -15.86 13.48 13.01
CA GLU A 143 -16.16 14.75 12.36
C GLU A 143 -17.15 14.47 11.23
N GLU A 144 -18.37 14.99 11.39
CA GLU A 144 -19.38 15.10 10.33
C GLU A 144 -18.79 15.95 9.19
N GLU A 145 -18.19 15.30 8.20
CA GLU A 145 -17.80 15.96 6.95
C GLU A 145 -19.07 16.33 6.18
N HIS A 146 -19.37 17.63 6.16
CA HIS A 146 -20.31 18.24 5.23
C HIS A 146 -19.99 17.78 3.80
N GLU A 147 -20.97 17.16 3.12
CA GLU A 147 -20.95 16.90 1.68
C GLU A 147 -20.83 18.24 0.91
N SER A 148 -19.60 18.69 0.68
CA SER A 148 -19.29 19.61 -0.40
C SER A 148 -19.07 18.81 -1.67
N GLU A 149 -19.81 19.15 -2.74
CA GLU A 149 -19.76 18.57 -4.09
C GLU A 149 -18.43 18.82 -4.84
N GLU A 150 -17.32 19.06 -4.14
CA GLU A 150 -15.99 19.16 -4.73
C GLU A 150 -15.42 17.74 -4.85
N GLU A 151 -14.96 17.32 -6.04
CA GLU A 151 -14.28 16.03 -6.21
C GLU A 151 -13.20 15.91 -5.13
N PRO A 152 -13.28 14.96 -4.17
CA PRO A 152 -12.31 14.86 -3.10
C PRO A 152 -10.94 14.71 -3.74
N ASP A 153 -9.98 15.55 -3.34
CA ASP A 153 -8.64 15.52 -3.91
C ASP A 153 -8.13 14.09 -3.76
N ARG A 154 -7.91 13.43 -4.90
CA ARG A 154 -7.55 12.00 -5.01
C ARG A 154 -6.28 11.69 -4.20
N PHE A 155 -5.51 12.72 -3.82
CA PHE A 155 -4.31 12.64 -2.99
C PHE A 155 -4.57 12.82 -1.48
N GLU A 156 -5.65 13.47 -1.05
CA GLU A 156 -5.96 13.69 0.37
C GLU A 156 -6.20 12.37 1.13
N THR A 157 -6.81 11.38 0.44
CA THR A 157 -7.05 10.05 1.03
C THR A 157 -5.76 9.37 1.51
N PHE A 158 -4.61 9.73 0.91
CA PHE A 158 -3.29 9.20 1.28
C PHE A 158 -2.41 10.21 2.02
N GLU A 159 -2.88 11.42 2.29
CA GLU A 159 -2.06 12.47 2.90
C GLU A 159 -1.74 12.15 4.37
N LYS A 160 -2.65 11.50 5.10
CA LYS A 160 -2.41 10.98 6.46
C LYS A 160 -1.29 9.93 6.51
N ASN A 161 -0.96 9.29 5.40
CA ASN A 161 0.16 8.35 5.27
C ASN A 161 1.52 9.03 5.02
N SER A 162 1.57 10.35 4.80
CA SER A 162 2.83 11.05 4.49
C SER A 162 3.75 11.31 5.68
N PHE A 163 3.21 11.25 6.91
CA PHE A 163 3.92 11.50 8.17
C PHE A 163 4.37 10.22 8.90
N ARG A 164 4.02 9.04 8.37
CA ARG A 164 4.34 7.71 8.92
C ARG A 164 4.82 6.81 7.78
N GLU A 165 5.31 5.61 8.09
CA GLU A 165 5.52 4.57 7.08
C GLU A 165 4.18 4.29 6.37
N PRO A 166 4.03 4.55 5.04
CA PRO A 166 2.73 4.42 4.38
C PRO A 166 2.16 3.01 4.51
N LYS A 167 1.00 2.88 5.16
CA LYS A 167 0.30 1.61 5.36
C LYS A 167 -0.93 1.53 4.47
N PHE A 168 -1.09 0.38 3.85
CA PHE A 168 -2.20 0.03 2.98
C PHE A 168 -2.86 -1.25 3.46
N TRP A 169 -4.18 -1.25 3.51
CA TRP A 169 -4.96 -2.48 3.66
C TRP A 169 -5.03 -3.20 2.33
N LEU A 170 -4.75 -4.51 2.36
CA LEU A 170 -4.70 -5.35 1.18
C LEU A 170 -5.94 -6.24 1.16
N ARG A 171 -6.62 -6.27 0.02
CA ARG A 171 -7.52 -7.37 -0.36
C ARG A 171 -6.98 -8.00 -1.64
N TRP A 172 -7.01 -9.31 -1.71
CA TRP A 172 -6.76 -10.03 -2.95
C TRP A 172 -7.92 -10.96 -3.28
N ASN A 173 -8.12 -11.20 -4.55
CA ASN A 173 -9.09 -12.15 -5.06
C ASN A 173 -8.54 -12.83 -6.32
N GLY A 174 -8.57 -14.16 -6.36
CA GLY A 174 -8.08 -14.89 -7.52
C GLY A 174 -8.11 -16.40 -7.38
N LYS A 175 -7.37 -17.07 -8.26
CA LYS A 175 -7.32 -18.52 -8.36
C LYS A 175 -6.17 -19.09 -7.53
N LEU A 176 -6.44 -20.21 -6.86
CA LEU A 176 -5.40 -21.07 -6.34
C LEU A 176 -4.91 -22.02 -7.44
N GLU A 177 -3.60 -22.11 -7.60
CA GLU A 177 -2.95 -22.98 -8.59
C GLU A 177 -2.48 -24.31 -7.99
N THR A 178 -2.84 -24.59 -6.73
CA THR A 178 -2.40 -25.80 -6.03
C THR A 178 -3.17 -27.04 -6.50
N PRO A 179 -2.51 -28.21 -6.64
CA PRO A 179 -3.15 -29.44 -7.10
C PRO A 179 -4.16 -30.02 -6.09
N ALA A 180 -4.18 -29.51 -4.86
CA ALA A 180 -5.09 -29.96 -3.79
C ALA A 180 -6.49 -29.35 -3.89
N VAL A 181 -6.69 -28.31 -4.70
CA VAL A 181 -7.99 -27.64 -4.85
C VAL A 181 -8.60 -28.06 -6.18
N GLU A 182 -9.47 -29.08 -6.13
CA GLU A 182 -10.14 -29.65 -7.31
C GLU A 182 -11.26 -28.76 -7.88
N GLU A 183 -11.71 -27.75 -7.13
CA GLU A 183 -12.76 -26.82 -7.56
C GLU A 183 -12.16 -25.49 -8.05
N GLU A 184 -12.49 -25.07 -9.28
CA GLU A 184 -12.18 -23.74 -9.80
C GLU A 184 -13.03 -22.68 -9.08
N LYS A 185 -12.68 -22.38 -7.83
CA LYS A 185 -13.32 -21.33 -7.03
C LYS A 185 -12.34 -20.19 -6.81
N ALA A 186 -12.81 -18.97 -7.06
CA ALA A 186 -12.05 -17.79 -6.66
C ALA A 186 -11.99 -17.73 -5.14
N GLU A 187 -10.77 -17.66 -4.63
CA GLU A 187 -10.49 -17.39 -3.23
C GLU A 187 -10.22 -15.90 -3.04
N SER A 188 -10.42 -15.44 -1.81
CA SER A 188 -10.08 -14.09 -1.43
C SER A 188 -9.44 -14.07 -0.04
N GLY A 189 -8.58 -13.10 0.19
CA GLY A 189 -7.95 -12.92 1.49
C GLY A 189 -7.65 -11.46 1.78
N LEU A 190 -7.31 -11.21 3.04
CA LEU A 190 -6.99 -9.89 3.56
C LEU A 190 -5.54 -9.82 4.00
N GLY A 191 -5.04 -8.60 4.17
CA GLY A 191 -3.71 -8.35 4.64
C GLY A 191 -3.42 -6.86 4.78
N TYR A 192 -2.14 -6.53 4.84
CA TYR A 192 -1.69 -5.16 4.71
C TYR A 192 -0.30 -5.10 4.10
N ILE A 193 0.07 -3.94 3.57
CA ILE A 193 1.40 -3.59 3.10
C ILE A 193 1.83 -2.30 3.80
N ILE A 194 3.07 -2.25 4.26
CA ILE A 194 3.71 -1.07 4.84
C ILE A 194 4.97 -0.79 4.04
N PHE A 195 5.07 0.41 3.49
CA PHE A 195 6.29 0.92 2.89
C PHE A 195 7.10 1.64 3.97
N PRO A 196 8.36 1.24 4.26
CA PRO A 196 9.17 1.93 5.26
C PRO A 196 9.61 3.35 4.86
N SER A 197 9.29 3.78 3.63
CA SER A 197 9.72 5.05 3.06
C SER A 197 8.74 5.49 1.96
N ASN A 198 8.61 6.80 1.80
CA ASN A 198 7.73 7.43 0.81
C ASN A 198 8.16 7.22 -0.65
N ASP A 199 9.29 6.55 -0.91
CA ASP A 199 9.74 6.15 -2.24
C ASP A 199 9.24 4.76 -2.65
N CYS A 200 8.58 4.03 -1.74
CA CYS A 200 7.97 2.73 -1.97
C CYS A 200 8.92 1.71 -2.62
N ARG A 201 10.22 1.75 -2.30
CA ARG A 201 11.19 0.81 -2.90
C ARG A 201 11.12 -0.59 -2.31
N LYS A 202 10.65 -0.71 -1.07
CA LYS A 202 10.54 -1.96 -0.33
C LYS A 202 9.26 -1.92 0.47
N PHE A 203 8.69 -3.09 0.74
CA PHE A 203 7.56 -3.20 1.65
C PHE A 203 7.65 -4.45 2.53
N LYS A 204 6.91 -4.40 3.62
CA LYS A 204 6.59 -5.55 4.47
C LYS A 204 5.08 -5.63 4.65
N GLY A 205 4.55 -6.82 4.83
CA GLY A 205 3.11 -7.00 4.94
C GLY A 205 2.73 -8.35 5.50
N THR A 206 1.43 -8.56 5.62
CA THR A 206 0.84 -9.87 5.91
C THR A 206 -0.18 -10.26 4.86
N LEU A 207 -0.36 -11.56 4.68
CA LEU A 207 -1.29 -12.16 3.75
C LEU A 207 -2.07 -13.28 4.44
N ASN A 208 -3.37 -13.29 4.26
CA ASN A 208 -4.26 -14.37 4.70
C ASN A 208 -4.77 -15.15 3.49
N CYS A 209 -4.91 -16.47 3.65
CA CYS A 209 -5.49 -17.38 2.67
C CYS A 209 -6.11 -18.54 3.43
N ALA A 210 -7.43 -18.70 3.37
CA ALA A 210 -8.15 -19.68 4.19
C ALA A 210 -7.84 -21.12 3.73
N SER A 211 -7.83 -21.38 2.42
CA SER A 211 -7.59 -22.74 1.89
C SER A 211 -6.16 -23.22 2.09
N LEU A 212 -5.20 -22.30 2.22
CA LEU A 212 -3.80 -22.61 2.54
C LEU A 212 -3.52 -22.56 4.05
N GLU A 213 -4.54 -22.33 4.87
CA GLU A 213 -4.43 -22.15 6.32
C GLU A 213 -3.45 -21.02 6.72
N TRP A 214 -3.30 -20.03 5.85
CA TRP A 214 -2.44 -18.87 6.08
C TRP A 214 -3.19 -17.82 6.89
N LYS A 215 -2.69 -17.59 8.11
CA LYS A 215 -3.13 -16.51 8.98
C LYS A 215 -1.95 -15.59 9.31
N ASP A 216 -2.08 -14.33 8.93
CA ASP A 216 -1.11 -13.26 9.11
C ASP A 216 0.30 -13.63 8.62
N VAL A 217 0.37 -14.36 7.50
CA VAL A 217 1.65 -14.82 6.95
C VAL A 217 2.46 -13.62 6.47
N ALA A 218 3.66 -13.48 7.02
CA ALA A 218 4.56 -12.40 6.65
C ALA A 218 5.02 -12.55 5.19
N PHE A 219 4.93 -11.47 4.44
CA PHE A 219 5.54 -11.34 3.13
C PHE A 219 6.21 -9.96 3.00
N SER A 220 7.17 -9.87 2.09
CA SER A 220 7.89 -8.63 1.83
C SER A 220 8.20 -8.53 0.35
N GLY A 221 8.53 -7.34 -0.12
CA GLY A 221 8.92 -7.16 -1.51
C GLY A 221 9.89 -6.02 -1.70
N HIS A 222 10.56 -6.04 -2.84
CA HIS A 222 11.39 -4.95 -3.30
C HIS A 222 11.06 -4.62 -4.75
N LYS A 223 11.02 -3.33 -5.06
CA LYS A 223 10.69 -2.83 -6.38
C LYS A 223 11.83 -3.16 -7.34
N ILE A 224 11.50 -3.89 -8.40
CA ILE A 224 12.42 -4.24 -9.47
C ILE A 224 12.34 -3.25 -10.63
N ALA A 225 11.15 -2.70 -10.90
CA ALA A 225 10.95 -1.70 -11.94
C ALA A 225 9.85 -0.71 -11.53
N PRO A 226 10.09 0.62 -11.56
CA PRO A 226 9.01 1.59 -11.50
C PRO A 226 8.21 1.52 -12.81
N ARG A 227 6.89 1.74 -12.72
CA ARG A 227 6.02 1.88 -13.89
C ARG A 227 5.24 3.18 -13.78
N SER A 228 4.94 3.77 -14.94
CA SER A 228 3.87 4.76 -15.04
C SER A 228 2.53 4.07 -14.86
N GLU A 229 1.50 4.87 -14.61
CA GLU A 229 0.12 4.41 -14.60
C GLU A 229 -0.21 3.65 -15.90
N SER A 230 -0.94 2.54 -15.78
CA SER A 230 -1.29 1.68 -16.93
C SER A 230 -2.69 1.10 -16.80
N ASP A 231 -3.44 1.13 -17.90
CA ASP A 231 -4.81 0.60 -18.00
C ASP A 231 -4.84 -0.91 -18.28
N ILE A 232 -3.94 -1.67 -17.64
CA ILE A 232 -3.93 -3.11 -17.75
C ILE A 232 -5.23 -3.64 -17.12
N PRO A 233 -6.03 -4.43 -17.85
CA PRO A 233 -7.26 -4.98 -17.30
C PRO A 233 -6.93 -5.97 -16.18
N VAL A 234 -7.58 -5.80 -15.03
CA VAL A 234 -7.43 -6.67 -13.87
C VAL A 234 -8.79 -7.27 -13.53
N ALA A 235 -8.88 -8.60 -13.54
CA ALA A 235 -10.11 -9.33 -13.26
C ALA A 235 -10.25 -9.61 -11.76
N TRP A 236 -11.38 -9.27 -11.15
CA TRP A 236 -11.69 -9.57 -9.75
C TRP A 236 -12.66 -10.74 -9.67
N GLY A 237 -12.25 -11.88 -9.11
CA GLY A 237 -13.05 -13.12 -9.14
C GLY A 237 -12.60 -14.10 -10.22
N LEU A 238 -13.55 -14.94 -10.64
CA LEU A 238 -13.37 -15.88 -11.76
C LEU A 238 -13.64 -15.23 -13.12
N ASP A 239 -14.37 -14.11 -13.13
CA ASP A 239 -14.77 -13.40 -14.34
C ASP A 239 -14.02 -12.07 -14.47
N GLN A 240 -13.86 -11.58 -15.70
CA GLN A 240 -13.35 -10.23 -15.95
C GLN A 240 -14.32 -9.22 -15.36
N VAL A 241 -13.85 -8.38 -14.44
CA VAL A 241 -14.61 -7.21 -14.01
C VAL A 241 -14.30 -6.07 -14.97
N PRO A 242 -15.32 -5.45 -15.58
CA PRO A 242 -15.12 -4.14 -16.20
C PRO A 242 -14.77 -3.16 -15.07
N MET A 243 -13.50 -2.77 -15.00
CA MET A 243 -12.92 -1.82 -14.04
C MET A 243 -12.26 -0.64 -14.76
#